data_AF-A0A7S3XLZ3-F1
#
_entry.id   AF-A0A7S3XLZ3-F1
#
_cell.length_a   1.000
_cell.length_b   1.000
_cell.length_c   1.000
_cell.angle_alpha   90.00
_cell.angle_beta   90.00
_cell.angle_gamma   90.00
#
_symmetry.space_group_name_H-M   'P 1'
#
loop_
_entity.id
_entity.type
_entity.pdbx_description
1 polymer ?
#
loop_
_entity_poly.entity_id
_entity_poly.type
_entity_poly.pdbx_seq_one_letter_code
_entity_poly.pdbx_strand_id
1 'polypeptide(L)'
;VWFRHGHHREVYEVLEEGLAAVNVDTWLGVLPQLIARVHLPNPRIRGLLHDLLRRLGAKHPQALVYPLSVVQRSPRPGRREAALGLMQALRAQNATLVDQALMLSGELIRVAILWHEQWHGGLEEASRQYFGEGDVRGMLATLLQLHRQLEAGPTTHSEQAFAQQFGRELGEAHACLKRYRALLQQAGLPVPA
;
A
#
# COMPACT_ATOMS: atom_id res chain seq x y z
N VAL A 1 21.49 17.99 1.80
CA VAL A 1 21.48 19.15 2.72
C VAL A 1 20.14 19.28 3.43
N TRP A 2 19.03 19.53 2.71
CA TRP A 2 17.68 19.73 3.27
C TRP A 2 17.29 18.74 4.39
N PHE A 3 17.22 17.44 4.09
CA PHE A 3 16.73 16.46 5.07
C PHE A 3 17.69 16.14 6.21
N ARG A 4 18.98 16.50 6.10
CA ARG A 4 19.99 16.25 7.14
C ARG A 4 20.17 17.47 8.06
N HIS A 5 20.21 18.67 7.50
CA HIS A 5 20.57 19.90 8.22
C HIS A 5 19.42 20.92 8.33
N GLY A 6 18.25 20.66 7.73
CA GLY A 6 17.12 21.59 7.75
C GLY A 6 16.49 21.82 9.14
N HIS A 7 16.92 21.10 10.17
CA HIS A 7 16.50 21.38 11.54
C HIS A 7 17.18 22.63 12.13
N HIS A 8 18.31 23.07 11.56
CA HIS A 8 18.94 24.33 11.91
C HIS A 8 18.14 25.50 11.33
N ARG A 9 17.90 26.52 12.15
CA ARG A 9 17.03 27.66 11.82
C ARG A 9 17.45 28.37 10.53
N GLU A 10 18.74 28.70 10.40
CA GLU A 10 19.29 29.39 9.22
C GLU A 10 19.07 28.58 7.94
N VAL A 11 19.25 27.26 8.02
CA VAL A 11 19.03 26.36 6.88
C VAL A 11 17.54 26.27 6.56
N TYR A 12 16.67 26.26 7.56
CA TYR A 12 15.21 26.23 7.38
C TYR A 12 14.71 27.49 6.66
N GLU A 13 15.11 28.68 7.11
CA GLU A 13 14.69 29.96 6.54
C GLU A 13 15.08 30.04 5.05
N VAL A 14 16.33 29.69 4.73
CA VAL A 14 16.82 29.64 3.34
C VAL A 14 16.06 28.60 2.50
N LEU A 15 15.71 27.45 3.08
CA LEU A 15 14.95 26.42 2.37
C LEU A 15 13.51 26.86 2.11
N GLU A 16 12.86 27.49 3.07
CA GLU A 16 11.48 27.98 2.93
C GLU A 16 11.38 28.99 1.78
N GLU A 17 12.28 29.99 1.77
CA GLU A 17 12.37 30.97 0.70
C GLU A 17 12.73 30.33 -0.65
N GLY A 18 13.74 29.46 -0.67
CA GLY A 18 14.19 28.79 -1.88
C GLY A 18 13.13 27.86 -2.49
N LEU A 19 12.40 27.11 -1.66
CA LEU A 19 11.30 26.26 -2.11
C LEU A 19 10.15 27.09 -2.66
N ALA A 20 9.88 28.27 -2.10
CA ALA A 20 8.86 29.18 -2.62
C ALA A 20 9.24 29.74 -4.00
N ALA A 21 10.50 30.17 -4.18
CA ALA A 21 10.97 30.86 -5.38
C ALA A 21 11.21 29.95 -6.60
N VAL A 22 11.61 28.70 -6.39
CA VAL A 22 11.91 27.76 -7.49
C VAL A 22 10.63 27.28 -8.17
N ASN A 23 10.65 27.15 -9.50
CA ASN A 23 9.54 26.58 -10.25
C ASN A 23 9.22 25.16 -9.75
N VAL A 24 7.94 24.91 -9.47
CA VAL A 24 7.47 23.62 -8.96
C VAL A 24 7.81 22.44 -9.88
N ASP A 25 7.95 22.67 -11.19
CA ASP A 25 8.26 21.62 -12.18
C ASP A 25 9.65 21.01 -11.97
N THR A 26 10.60 21.79 -11.43
CA THR A 26 11.97 21.33 -11.14
C THR A 26 11.99 20.12 -10.20
N TRP A 27 10.96 19.99 -9.36
CA TRP A 27 10.85 18.93 -8.36
C TRP A 27 10.27 17.62 -8.93
N LEU A 28 9.71 17.63 -10.15
CA LEU A 28 9.15 16.42 -10.76
C LEU A 28 10.21 15.33 -10.94
N GLY A 29 11.43 15.71 -11.36
CA GLY A 29 12.55 14.78 -11.55
C GLY A 29 13.02 14.08 -10.27
N VAL A 30 12.68 14.64 -9.10
CA VAL A 30 13.04 14.08 -7.78
C VAL A 30 11.82 13.69 -6.94
N LEU A 31 10.65 13.58 -7.56
CA LEU A 31 9.40 13.25 -6.87
C LEU A 31 9.47 11.91 -6.10
N PRO A 32 10.07 10.82 -6.63
CA PRO A 32 10.22 9.58 -5.87
C PRO A 32 10.98 9.75 -4.55
N GLN A 33 12.04 10.57 -4.55
CA GLN A 33 12.88 10.84 -3.37
C GLN A 33 12.16 11.70 -2.33
N LEU A 34 11.26 12.58 -2.77
CA LEU A 34 10.38 13.38 -1.92
C LEU A 34 9.31 12.49 -1.26
N ILE A 35 8.61 11.66 -2.05
CA ILE A 35 7.57 10.74 -1.57
C ILE A 35 8.14 9.70 -0.60
N ALA A 36 9.36 9.21 -0.84
CA ALA A 36 10.07 8.33 0.08
C ALA A 36 10.19 8.94 1.50
N ARG A 37 10.19 10.28 1.61
CA ARG A 37 10.36 11.03 2.87
C ARG A 37 9.09 11.71 3.37
N VAL A 38 7.91 11.34 2.87
CA VAL A 38 6.63 11.97 3.26
C VAL A 38 6.35 11.95 4.78
N HIS A 39 6.96 11.03 5.52
CA HIS A 39 6.85 10.93 6.98
C HIS A 39 8.22 11.15 7.65
N LEU A 40 8.78 12.35 7.50
CA LEU A 40 9.97 12.77 8.24
C LEU A 40 9.65 13.01 9.73
N PRO A 41 10.56 12.74 10.66
CA PRO A 41 10.30 12.92 12.09
C PRO A 41 10.14 14.40 12.48
N ASN A 42 10.97 15.29 11.91
CA ASN A 42 10.91 16.72 12.22
C ASN A 42 9.65 17.36 11.60
N PRO A 43 8.73 17.91 12.41
CA PRO A 43 7.45 18.45 11.93
C PRO A 43 7.60 19.67 11.04
N ARG A 44 8.59 20.55 11.29
CA ARG A 44 8.80 21.77 10.49
C ARG A 44 9.22 21.41 9.07
N ILE A 45 10.20 20.52 8.94
CA ILE A 45 10.69 20.05 7.63
C ILE A 45 9.65 19.20 6.92
N ARG A 46 8.89 18.39 7.67
CA ARG A 46 7.74 17.66 7.11
C ARG A 46 6.68 18.61 6.56
N GLY A 47 6.42 19.74 7.25
CA GLY A 47 5.55 20.81 6.77
C GLY A 47 5.98 21.35 5.41
N LEU A 48 7.23 21.82 5.29
CA LEU A 48 7.78 22.31 4.02
C LEU A 48 7.67 21.29 2.88
N LEU A 49 7.95 20.01 3.16
CA LEU A 49 7.81 18.95 2.18
C LEU A 49 6.34 18.77 1.76
N HIS A 50 5.41 18.76 2.71
CA HIS A 50 3.98 18.63 2.42
C HIS A 50 3.46 19.83 1.62
N ASP A 51 3.92 21.05 1.92
CA ASP A 51 3.55 22.25 1.18
C ASP A 51 4.07 22.21 -0.25
N LEU A 52 5.32 21.77 -0.45
CA LEU A 52 5.86 21.53 -1.79
C LEU A 52 5.02 20.49 -2.55
N LEU A 53 4.70 19.35 -1.92
CA LEU A 53 3.89 18.30 -2.54
C LEU A 53 2.46 18.78 -2.85
N ARG A 54 1.86 19.61 -2.00
CA ARG A 54 0.55 20.23 -2.28
C ARG A 54 0.62 21.16 -3.49
N ARG A 55 1.64 22.01 -3.58
CA ARG A 55 1.85 22.90 -4.73
C ARG A 55 2.09 22.10 -6.01
N LEU A 56 2.89 21.04 -5.93
CA LEU A 56 3.16 20.16 -7.07
C LEU A 56 1.91 19.41 -7.49
N GLY A 57 1.12 18.95 -6.53
CA GLY A 57 -0.17 18.31 -6.76
C GLY A 57 -1.23 19.22 -7.34
N ALA A 58 -1.22 20.51 -6.97
CA ALA A 58 -2.14 21.50 -7.54
C ALA A 58 -1.89 21.73 -9.04
N LYS A 59 -0.62 21.72 -9.46
CA LYS A 59 -0.24 21.90 -10.87
C LYS A 59 -0.22 20.60 -11.68
N HIS A 60 0.21 19.49 -11.05
CA HIS A 60 0.43 18.19 -11.70
C HIS A 60 -0.20 17.04 -10.90
N PRO A 61 -1.53 17.03 -10.71
CA PRO A 61 -2.19 16.00 -9.89
C PRO A 61 -1.86 14.57 -10.36
N GLN A 62 -1.80 14.35 -11.68
CA GLN A 62 -1.46 13.07 -12.31
C GLN A 62 -0.09 12.50 -11.86
N ALA A 63 0.87 13.37 -11.54
CA ALA A 63 2.20 12.92 -11.11
C ALA A 63 2.19 12.37 -9.67
N LEU A 64 1.23 12.77 -8.83
CA LEU A 64 1.19 12.38 -7.42
C LEU A 64 0.20 11.25 -7.12
N VAL A 65 -0.86 11.09 -7.90
CA VAL A 65 -1.91 10.11 -7.57
C VAL A 65 -1.33 8.71 -7.41
N TYR A 66 -0.54 8.23 -8.37
CA TYR A 66 0.03 6.88 -8.29
C TYR A 66 1.06 6.72 -7.15
N PRO A 67 2.08 7.60 -7.01
CA PRO A 67 3.01 7.50 -5.88
C PRO A 67 2.32 7.54 -4.51
N LEU A 68 1.30 8.39 -4.34
CA LEU A 68 0.57 8.49 -3.08
C LEU A 68 -0.34 7.28 -2.83
N SER A 69 -0.99 6.72 -3.86
CA SER A 69 -1.83 5.52 -3.71
C SER A 69 -1.03 4.32 -3.23
N VAL A 70 0.22 4.17 -3.70
CA VAL A 70 1.16 3.16 -3.21
C VAL A 70 1.51 3.40 -1.74
N VAL A 71 1.78 4.65 -1.35
CA VAL A 71 2.14 4.97 0.05
C VAL A 71 0.95 4.80 1.02
N GLN A 72 -0.29 4.98 0.57
CA GLN A 72 -1.48 4.71 1.38
C GLN A 72 -1.57 3.25 1.83
N ARG A 73 -0.96 2.30 1.10
CA ARG A 73 -0.89 0.88 1.47
C ARG A 73 0.29 0.56 2.40
N SER A 74 1.06 1.56 2.83
CA SER A 74 2.22 1.34 3.69
C SER A 74 1.85 0.74 5.05
N PRO A 75 2.62 -0.23 5.58
CA PRO A 75 2.39 -0.78 6.92
C PRO A 75 2.70 0.22 8.04
N ARG A 76 3.40 1.33 7.73
CA ARG A 76 3.74 2.36 8.72
C ARG A 76 2.60 3.39 8.81
N PRO A 77 1.93 3.54 9.98
CA PRO A 77 0.75 4.37 10.12
C PRO A 77 1.01 5.84 9.76
N GLY A 78 2.12 6.41 10.23
CA GLY A 78 2.46 7.81 9.94
C GLY A 78 2.74 8.10 8.46
N ARG A 79 3.21 7.11 7.68
CA ARG A 79 3.34 7.25 6.21
C ARG A 79 1.97 7.24 5.54
N ARG A 80 1.10 6.32 5.96
CA ARG A 80 -0.26 6.17 5.45
C ARG A 80 -1.08 7.44 5.73
N GLU A 81 -1.05 7.95 6.96
CA GLU A 81 -1.75 9.19 7.35
C GLU A 81 -1.29 10.40 6.54
N ALA A 82 0.02 10.56 6.36
CA ALA A 82 0.56 11.67 5.55
C ALA A 82 0.11 11.57 4.08
N ALA A 83 0.12 10.37 3.50
CA ALA A 83 -0.35 10.15 2.14
C ALA A 83 -1.87 10.35 1.99
N LEU A 84 -2.67 9.94 2.99
CA LEU A 84 -4.11 10.21 3.04
C LEU A 84 -4.39 11.71 3.05
N GLY A 85 -3.72 12.48 3.90
CA GLY A 85 -3.90 13.93 3.96
C GLY A 85 -3.52 14.64 2.64
N LEU A 86 -2.41 14.22 2.01
CA LEU A 86 -2.02 14.77 0.70
C LEU A 86 -2.99 14.37 -0.42
N MET A 87 -3.49 13.13 -0.42
CA MET A 87 -4.49 12.68 -1.38
C MET A 87 -5.82 13.41 -1.23
N GLN A 88 -6.24 13.71 0.00
CA GLN A 88 -7.44 14.51 0.27
C GLN A 88 -7.28 15.93 -0.29
N ALA A 89 -6.12 16.56 -0.09
CA ALA A 89 -5.82 17.88 -0.66
C ALA A 89 -5.84 17.87 -2.20
N LEU A 90 -5.30 16.81 -2.83
CA LEU A 90 -5.37 16.60 -4.27
C LEU A 90 -6.81 16.43 -4.76
N ARG A 91 -7.59 15.60 -4.07
CA ARG A 91 -8.99 15.32 -4.40
C ARG A 91 -9.87 16.56 -4.29
N ALA A 92 -9.60 17.44 -3.33
CA ALA A 92 -10.32 18.72 -3.17
C ALA A 92 -10.19 19.63 -4.41
N GLN A 93 -9.10 19.52 -5.17
CA GLN A 93 -8.86 20.33 -6.36
C GLN A 93 -9.25 19.60 -7.65
N ASN A 94 -9.08 18.28 -7.70
CA ASN A 94 -9.26 17.47 -8.91
C ASN A 94 -9.89 16.10 -8.61
N ALA A 95 -11.10 16.09 -8.03
CA ALA A 95 -11.76 14.87 -7.58
C ALA A 95 -11.90 13.80 -8.67
N THR A 96 -12.41 14.20 -9.84
CA THR A 96 -12.64 13.28 -10.97
C THR A 96 -11.36 12.59 -11.42
N LEU A 97 -10.25 13.34 -11.58
CA LEU A 97 -8.97 12.78 -12.00
C LEU A 97 -8.42 11.82 -10.95
N VAL A 98 -8.50 12.18 -9.67
CA VAL A 98 -8.05 11.33 -8.57
C VAL A 98 -8.85 10.03 -8.54
N ASP A 99 -10.17 10.10 -8.65
CA ASP A 99 -11.05 8.93 -8.62
C ASP A 99 -10.83 8.00 -9.81
N GLN A 100 -10.74 8.57 -11.02
CA GLN A 100 -10.46 7.80 -12.23
C GLN A 100 -9.08 7.14 -12.18
N ALA A 101 -8.05 7.86 -11.74
CA ALA A 101 -6.70 7.32 -11.66
C ALA A 101 -6.56 6.26 -10.56
N LEU A 102 -7.27 6.40 -9.43
CA LEU A 102 -7.31 5.37 -8.38
C LEU A 102 -8.04 4.11 -8.86
N MET A 103 -9.17 4.27 -9.57
CA MET A 103 -9.88 3.15 -10.18
C MET A 103 -8.99 2.42 -11.20
N LEU A 104 -8.40 3.17 -12.15
CA LEU A 104 -7.48 2.63 -13.15
C LEU A 104 -6.31 1.89 -12.50
N SER A 105 -5.67 2.49 -11.49
CA SER A 105 -4.56 1.87 -10.78
C SER A 105 -4.97 0.57 -10.08
N GLY A 106 -6.18 0.50 -9.52
CA GLY A 106 -6.72 -0.72 -8.91
C GLY A 106 -6.89 -1.83 -9.93
N GLU A 107 -7.51 -1.51 -11.07
CA GLU A 107 -7.77 -2.50 -12.12
C GLU A 107 -6.51 -2.93 -12.88
N LEU A 108 -5.54 -2.04 -13.08
CA LEU A 108 -4.22 -2.41 -13.63
C LEU A 108 -3.49 -3.40 -12.73
N ILE A 109 -3.56 -3.23 -11.41
CA ILE A 109 -2.98 -4.20 -10.46
C ILE A 109 -3.72 -5.53 -10.52
N ARG A 110 -5.07 -5.50 -10.63
CA ARG A 110 -5.88 -6.72 -10.74
C ARG A 110 -5.57 -7.51 -12.01
N VAL A 111 -5.43 -6.85 -13.14
CA VAL A 111 -5.11 -7.50 -14.43
C VAL A 111 -3.66 -7.99 -14.47
N ALA A 112 -2.75 -7.33 -13.73
CA ALA A 112 -1.35 -7.75 -13.66
C ALA A 112 -1.13 -9.02 -12.84
N ILE A 113 -2.05 -9.38 -11.93
CA ILE A 113 -1.92 -10.59 -11.09
C ILE A 113 -3.31 -11.21 -10.87
N LEU A 114 -3.66 -12.20 -11.68
CA LEU A 114 -4.95 -12.89 -11.63
C LEU A 114 -5.09 -13.75 -10.37
N TRP A 115 -6.32 -14.10 -9.99
CA TRP A 115 -6.57 -14.99 -8.85
C TRP A 115 -5.83 -16.32 -8.98
N HIS A 116 -5.76 -16.90 -10.17
CA HIS A 116 -4.98 -18.12 -10.41
C HIS A 116 -3.50 -17.95 -10.05
N GLU A 117 -2.88 -16.84 -10.44
CA GLU A 117 -1.47 -16.57 -10.18
C GLU A 117 -1.22 -16.29 -8.70
N GLN A 118 -2.12 -15.53 -8.05
CA GLN A 118 -2.08 -15.27 -6.61
C GLN A 118 -2.20 -16.57 -5.80
N TRP A 119 -3.13 -17.44 -6.17
CA TRP A 119 -3.32 -18.73 -5.53
C TRP A 119 -2.15 -19.68 -5.79
N HIS A 120 -1.64 -19.76 -7.02
CA HIS A 120 -0.49 -20.59 -7.34
C HIS A 120 0.74 -20.18 -6.53
N GLY A 121 1.17 -18.92 -6.64
CA GLY A 121 2.35 -18.42 -5.92
C GLY A 121 2.17 -18.45 -4.41
N GLY A 122 0.95 -18.19 -3.93
CA GLY A 122 0.63 -18.25 -2.50
C GLY A 122 0.65 -19.67 -1.93
N LEU A 123 0.21 -20.67 -2.70
CA LEU A 123 0.30 -22.08 -2.30
C LEU A 123 1.74 -22.59 -2.32
N GLU A 124 2.56 -22.19 -3.29
CA GLU A 124 3.99 -22.51 -3.33
C GLU A 124 4.72 -21.92 -2.10
N GLU A 125 4.45 -20.65 -1.78
CA GLU A 125 5.06 -19.99 -0.62
C GLU A 125 4.59 -20.63 0.70
N ALA A 126 3.30 -20.94 0.83
CA ALA A 126 2.76 -21.66 1.99
C ALA A 126 3.39 -23.05 2.15
N SER A 127 3.59 -23.77 1.05
CA SER A 127 4.25 -25.08 1.04
C SER A 127 5.71 -24.98 1.48
N ARG A 128 6.45 -23.99 0.95
CA ARG A 128 7.83 -23.70 1.33
C ARG A 128 7.97 -23.37 2.81
N GLN A 129 7.08 -22.52 3.34
CA GLN A 129 7.04 -22.15 4.76
C GLN A 129 6.79 -23.38 5.64
N TYR A 130 5.84 -24.24 5.29
CA TYR A 130 5.49 -25.41 6.10
C TYR A 130 6.52 -26.55 5.99
N PHE A 131 6.79 -27.03 4.79
CA PHE A 131 7.64 -28.21 4.58
C PHE A 131 9.13 -27.89 4.57
N GLY A 132 9.53 -26.69 4.15
CA GLY A 132 10.93 -26.29 4.08
C GLY A 132 11.44 -25.65 5.38
N GLU A 133 10.70 -24.68 5.90
CA GLU A 133 11.14 -23.87 7.04
C GLU A 133 10.53 -24.30 8.38
N GLY A 134 9.47 -25.12 8.36
CA GLY A 134 8.69 -25.46 9.56
C GLY A 134 7.90 -24.28 10.13
N ASP A 135 7.76 -23.18 9.38
CA ASP A 135 7.00 -21.99 9.78
C ASP A 135 5.51 -22.17 9.50
N VAL A 136 4.85 -22.87 10.42
CA VAL A 136 3.39 -23.06 10.41
C VAL A 136 2.66 -21.72 10.50
N ARG A 137 3.21 -20.72 11.20
CA ARG A 137 2.51 -19.43 11.37
C ARG A 137 2.55 -18.62 10.09
N GLY A 138 3.70 -18.55 9.43
CA GLY A 138 3.83 -17.94 8.11
C GLY A 138 2.86 -18.58 7.13
N MET A 139 2.84 -19.92 7.07
CA MET A 139 1.95 -20.66 6.18
C MET A 139 0.47 -20.30 6.42
N LEU A 140 0.03 -20.29 7.68
CA LEU A 140 -1.35 -19.92 8.01
C LEU A 140 -1.66 -18.47 7.63
N ALA A 141 -0.75 -17.53 7.89
CA ALA A 141 -0.95 -16.13 7.53
C ALA A 141 -1.12 -15.95 6.01
N THR A 142 -0.28 -16.63 5.21
CA THR A 142 -0.35 -16.62 3.74
C THR A 142 -1.69 -17.16 3.25
N LEU A 143 -2.09 -18.37 3.67
CA LEU A 143 -3.32 -19.01 3.20
C LEU A 143 -4.59 -18.25 3.65
N LEU A 144 -4.61 -17.76 4.89
CA LEU A 144 -5.74 -16.97 5.39
C LEU A 144 -5.91 -15.65 4.64
N GLN A 145 -4.82 -15.01 4.22
CA GLN A 145 -4.90 -13.82 3.37
C GLN A 145 -5.55 -14.13 2.02
N LEU A 146 -5.18 -15.23 1.37
CA LEU A 146 -5.79 -15.66 0.10
C LEU A 146 -7.28 -16.00 0.28
N HIS A 147 -7.64 -16.67 1.37
CA HIS A 147 -9.04 -16.96 1.65
C HIS A 147 -9.87 -15.71 1.94
N ARG A 148 -9.31 -14.67 2.59
CA ARG A 148 -10.01 -13.38 2.76
C ARG A 148 -10.38 -12.76 1.40
N GLN A 149 -9.53 -12.91 0.40
CA GLN A 149 -9.83 -12.46 -0.97
C GLN A 149 -10.99 -13.24 -1.60
N LEU A 150 -11.05 -14.57 -1.41
CA LEU A 150 -12.19 -15.37 -1.88
C LEU A 150 -13.49 -15.04 -1.14
N GLU A 151 -13.44 -14.84 0.18
CA GLU A 151 -14.61 -14.48 0.99
C GLU A 151 -15.19 -13.11 0.60
N ALA A 152 -14.37 -12.19 0.07
CA ALA A 152 -14.85 -10.92 -0.48
C ALA A 152 -15.73 -11.09 -1.74
N GLY A 153 -15.65 -12.25 -2.39
CA GLY A 153 -16.46 -12.60 -3.56
C GLY A 153 -15.88 -12.12 -4.89
N PRO A 154 -16.21 -12.79 -6.01
CA PRO A 154 -15.72 -12.43 -7.32
C PRO A 154 -16.43 -11.19 -7.88
N THR A 155 -15.65 -10.29 -8.46
CA THR A 155 -16.11 -9.02 -9.05
C THR A 155 -16.02 -8.99 -10.57
N THR A 156 -15.18 -9.85 -11.17
CA THR A 156 -15.00 -9.97 -12.61
C THR A 156 -15.37 -11.35 -13.13
N HIS A 157 -15.56 -11.49 -14.45
CA HIS A 157 -15.88 -12.78 -15.06
C HIS A 157 -14.78 -13.83 -14.82
N SER A 158 -13.50 -13.44 -14.90
CA SER A 158 -12.37 -14.34 -14.64
C SER A 158 -12.34 -14.81 -13.18
N GLU A 159 -12.67 -13.93 -12.23
CA GLU A 159 -12.77 -14.27 -10.80
C GLU A 159 -13.97 -15.20 -10.54
N GLN A 160 -15.09 -14.98 -11.23
CA GLN A 160 -16.26 -15.87 -11.17
C GLN A 160 -15.92 -17.27 -11.68
N ALA A 161 -15.21 -17.37 -12.80
CA ALA A 161 -14.77 -18.65 -13.35
C ALA A 161 -13.84 -19.39 -12.37
N PHE A 162 -12.87 -18.69 -11.75
CA PHE A 162 -12.02 -19.27 -10.71
C PHE A 162 -12.84 -19.78 -9.51
N ALA A 163 -13.76 -18.97 -9.00
CA ALA A 163 -14.60 -19.34 -7.86
C ALA A 163 -15.51 -20.54 -8.17
N GLN A 164 -16.04 -20.63 -9.39
CA GLN A 164 -16.84 -21.78 -9.84
C GLN A 164 -16.00 -23.04 -9.94
N GLN A 165 -14.77 -22.93 -10.44
CA GLN A 165 -13.90 -24.09 -10.67
C GLN A 165 -13.28 -24.63 -9.36
N PHE A 166 -12.75 -23.76 -8.49
CA PHE A 166 -11.97 -24.16 -7.30
C PHE A 166 -12.60 -23.78 -5.97
N GLY A 167 -13.64 -22.95 -5.96
CA GLY A 167 -14.17 -22.34 -4.73
C GLY A 167 -14.68 -23.35 -3.71
N ARG A 168 -15.21 -24.51 -4.15
CA ARG A 168 -15.63 -25.59 -3.25
C ARG A 168 -14.45 -26.19 -2.50
N GLU A 169 -13.43 -26.65 -3.23
CA GLU A 169 -12.25 -27.32 -2.66
C GLU A 169 -11.48 -26.36 -1.75
N LEU A 170 -11.30 -25.11 -2.19
CA LEU A 170 -10.69 -24.06 -1.37
C LEU A 170 -11.53 -23.74 -0.13
N GLY A 171 -12.86 -23.78 -0.22
CA GLY A 171 -13.75 -23.61 0.92
C GLY A 171 -13.60 -24.73 1.96
N GLU A 172 -13.52 -25.99 1.51
CA GLU A 172 -13.29 -27.15 2.37
C GLU A 172 -11.91 -27.07 3.05
N ALA A 173 -10.87 -26.68 2.29
CA ALA A 173 -9.53 -26.43 2.82
C ALA A 173 -9.54 -25.29 3.87
N HIS A 174 -10.27 -24.21 3.62
CA HIS A 174 -10.40 -23.10 4.58
C HIS A 174 -11.04 -23.57 5.89
N ALA A 175 -12.06 -24.43 5.83
CA ALA A 175 -12.68 -25.00 7.02
C ALA A 175 -11.71 -25.88 7.83
N CYS A 176 -10.81 -26.62 7.15
CA CYS A 176 -9.72 -27.33 7.81
C CYS A 176 -8.75 -26.35 8.50
N LEU A 177 -8.33 -25.28 7.83
CA LEU A 177 -7.44 -24.26 8.41
C LEU A 177 -8.06 -23.59 9.64
N LYS A 178 -9.35 -23.23 9.59
CA LYS A 178 -10.08 -22.64 10.73
C LYS A 178 -10.12 -23.60 11.93
N ARG A 179 -10.37 -24.89 11.69
CA ARG A 179 -10.35 -25.94 12.73
C ARG A 179 -8.96 -26.12 13.34
N TYR A 180 -7.94 -26.22 12.51
CA TYR A 180 -6.55 -26.32 12.96
C TYR A 180 -6.15 -25.11 13.81
N ARG A 181 -6.53 -23.91 13.39
CA ARG A 181 -6.32 -22.67 14.14
C ARG A 181 -6.97 -22.70 15.53
N ALA A 182 -8.20 -23.18 15.62
CA ALA A 182 -8.92 -23.31 16.89
C ALA A 182 -8.23 -24.32 17.83
N LEU A 183 -7.74 -25.44 17.31
CA LEU A 183 -6.99 -26.44 18.09
C LEU A 183 -5.66 -25.87 18.62
N LEU A 184 -4.92 -25.10 17.80
CA LEU A 184 -3.70 -24.44 18.26
C LEU A 184 -3.98 -23.47 19.42
N GLN A 185 -5.07 -22.70 19.35
CA GLN A 185 -5.48 -21.80 20.43
C GLN A 185 -5.81 -22.55 21.72
N GLN A 186 -6.52 -23.68 21.61
CA GLN A 186 -6.85 -24.53 22.75
C GLN A 186 -5.61 -25.16 23.39
N ALA A 187 -4.60 -25.50 22.57
CA ALA A 187 -3.32 -26.03 23.03
C ALA A 187 -2.38 -24.96 23.63
N GLY A 188 -2.79 -23.69 23.68
CA GLY A 188 -1.94 -22.59 24.15
C GLY A 188 -0.76 -22.28 23.21
N LEU A 189 -0.79 -22.81 21.99
CA LEU A 189 0.24 -22.57 21.00
C LEU A 189 -0.04 -21.24 20.29
N PRO A 190 1.00 -20.46 20.00
CA PRO A 190 0.86 -19.13 19.42
C PRO A 190 0.32 -19.18 17.98
N VAL A 191 -0.75 -18.41 17.73
CA VAL A 191 -1.55 -18.42 16.51
C VAL A 191 -1.44 -17.08 15.77
N PRO A 192 -1.24 -17.07 14.44
CA PRO A 192 -1.23 -15.82 13.66
C PRO A 192 -2.63 -15.18 13.60
N ALA A 193 -2.67 -13.85 13.64
CA ALA A 193 -3.88 -13.01 13.65
C ALA A 193 -4.63 -12.96 12.30
#